data_AF-W9KP54-F1
#
_entry.id   AF-W9KP54-F1
#
_cell.length_a   1.000
_cell.length_b   1.000
_cell.length_c   1.000
_cell.angle_alpha   90.00
_cell.angle_beta   90.00
_cell.angle_gamma   90.00
#
_symmetry.space_group_name_H-M   'P 1'
#
loop_
_entity.id
_entity.type
_entity.pdbx_description
1 polymer ?
#
loop_
_entity_poly.entity_id
_entity_poly.type
_entity_poly.pdbx_seq_one_letter_code
_entity_poly.pdbx_strand_id
1 'polypeptide(L)'
;MSDGQQKNGSPEYTPGGKRPFVSTYDNAPSLKVGDSVYLLNTDGSREGPYLVATAPVSGQCTLCYTNGSPFRNNAGIDVDELEAC
;
A
#
# COMPACT_ATOMS: atom_id res chain seq x y z
N MET A 1 -36.12 33.25 45.86
CA MET A 1 -34.85 33.38 45.11
C MET A 1 -34.26 31.99 45.03
N SER A 2 -33.98 31.55 43.81
CA SER A 2 -33.25 30.33 43.39
C SER A 2 -31.87 30.27 44.09
N ASP A 3 -31.16 29.15 44.25
CA ASP A 3 -30.67 28.13 43.32
C ASP A 3 -30.28 26.90 44.18
N GLY A 4 -30.12 25.65 43.75
CA GLY A 4 -29.81 25.06 42.46
C GLY A 4 -29.11 23.74 42.78
N GLN A 5 -29.79 22.63 42.48
CA GLN A 5 -29.33 21.25 42.65
C GLN A 5 -28.21 20.93 41.65
N GLN A 6 -27.33 19.97 41.97
CA GLN A 6 -26.85 18.85 41.09
C GLN A 6 -25.38 18.50 41.38
N LYS A 7 -25.09 17.35 41.99
CA LYS A 7 -25.18 15.95 41.51
C LYS A 7 -23.88 15.53 40.83
N ASN A 8 -23.12 14.71 41.57
CA ASN A 8 -21.94 13.98 41.12
C ASN A 8 -22.24 13.25 39.80
N GLY A 9 -21.70 13.76 38.69
CA GLY A 9 -21.77 13.15 37.37
C GLY A 9 -20.53 12.30 37.12
N SER A 10 -20.72 10.99 37.02
CA SER A 10 -19.77 10.04 36.43
C SER A 10 -19.33 10.52 35.04
N PRO A 11 -18.13 10.14 34.56
CA PRO A 11 -17.64 10.59 33.25
C PRO A 11 -18.59 10.17 32.14
N GLU A 12 -18.99 11.15 31.35
CA GLU A 12 -19.93 11.04 30.25
C GLU A 12 -19.23 10.35 29.07
N TYR A 13 -19.66 9.13 28.74
CA TYR A 13 -19.21 8.45 27.53
C TYR A 13 -19.86 9.14 26.32
N THR A 14 -19.08 9.84 25.51
CA THR A 14 -19.55 10.41 24.24
C THR A 14 -19.48 9.34 23.15
N PRO A 15 -20.62 8.80 22.63
CA PRO A 15 -20.60 7.92 21.47
C PRO A 15 -20.52 8.81 20.23
N GLY A 16 -19.32 9.26 19.88
CA GLY A 16 -19.18 10.26 18.82
C GLY A 16 -17.80 10.40 18.18
N GLY A 17 -16.82 9.57 18.52
CA GLY A 17 -15.57 9.53 17.79
C GLY A 17 -15.74 8.72 16.51
N LYS A 18 -16.09 9.37 15.39
CA LYS A 18 -15.89 8.73 14.08
C LYS A 18 -14.41 8.35 14.01
N ARG A 19 -14.11 7.06 14.04
CA ARG A 19 -12.76 6.56 13.72
C ARG A 19 -12.39 7.19 12.37
N PRO A 20 -11.20 7.79 12.22
CA PRO A 20 -10.76 8.25 10.92
C PRO A 20 -10.90 7.08 9.94
N PHE A 21 -11.61 7.34 8.85
CA PHE A 21 -11.84 6.37 7.79
C PHE A 21 -10.47 6.06 7.18
N VAL A 22 -9.91 4.90 7.50
CA VAL A 22 -8.87 4.32 6.66
C VAL A 22 -9.61 3.94 5.39
N SER A 23 -9.38 4.68 4.31
CA SER A 23 -9.67 4.18 2.96
C SER A 23 -8.99 2.82 2.90
N THR A 24 -9.76 1.78 2.65
CA THR A 24 -9.23 0.45 2.39
C THR A 24 -8.07 0.62 1.41
N TYR A 25 -6.85 0.34 1.88
CA TYR A 25 -5.74 0.07 0.97
C TYR A 25 -6.12 -1.25 0.32
N ASP A 26 -6.99 -1.16 -0.70
CA ASP A 26 -7.53 -2.30 -1.40
C ASP A 26 -6.37 -2.99 -2.10
N ASN A 27 -5.79 -3.95 -1.39
CA ASN A 27 -4.98 -5.04 -1.93
C ASN A 27 -3.93 -4.58 -2.95
N ALA A 28 -2.96 -3.75 -2.54
CA ALA A 28 -1.70 -3.73 -3.27
C ALA A 28 -1.25 -5.20 -3.39
N PRO A 29 -1.08 -5.75 -4.61
CA PRO A 29 -0.74 -7.15 -4.77
C PRO A 29 0.50 -7.39 -3.93
N SER A 30 0.44 -8.37 -3.02
CA SER A 30 1.55 -8.63 -2.12
C SER A 30 2.66 -9.35 -2.88
N LEU A 31 3.24 -8.68 -3.88
CA LEU A 31 4.31 -9.18 -4.74
C LEU A 31 5.42 -9.74 -3.84
N LYS A 32 5.89 -10.93 -4.18
CA LYS A 32 6.97 -11.64 -3.51
C LYS A 32 8.19 -11.66 -4.42
N VAL A 33 9.36 -11.80 -3.80
CA VAL A 33 10.59 -12.02 -4.55
C VAL A 33 10.45 -13.26 -5.42
N GLY A 34 10.74 -13.13 -6.70
CA GLY A 34 10.59 -14.18 -7.70
C GLY A 34 9.24 -14.18 -8.44
N ASP A 35 8.28 -13.34 -8.05
CA ASP A 35 7.03 -13.21 -8.81
C ASP A 35 7.32 -12.64 -10.19
N SER A 36 6.68 -13.22 -11.21
CA SER A 36 6.74 -12.75 -12.59
C SER A 36 5.75 -11.61 -12.78
N VAL A 37 6.24 -10.48 -13.29
CA VAL A 37 5.46 -9.25 -13.46
C VAL A 37 5.74 -8.59 -14.82
N TYR A 38 4.76 -7.85 -15.31
CA TYR A 38 4.93 -6.87 -16.37
C TYR A 38 4.99 -5.46 -15.78
N LEU A 39 5.84 -4.62 -16.35
CA LEU A 39 5.86 -3.18 -16.08
C LEU A 39 4.84 -2.50 -16.99
N LEU A 40 3.91 -1.75 -16.40
CA LEU A 40 2.90 -0.96 -17.09
C LEU A 40 3.48 0.41 -17.42
N ASN A 41 3.65 0.67 -18.72
CA ASN A 41 4.08 1.97 -19.20
C ASN A 41 2.89 2.93 -19.28
N THR A 42 3.16 4.24 -19.26
CA THR A 42 2.13 5.29 -19.35
C THR A 42 1.36 5.29 -20.68
N ASP A 43 1.89 4.64 -21.71
CA ASP A 43 1.24 4.45 -23.01
C ASP A 43 0.29 3.23 -23.04
N GLY A 44 0.16 2.51 -21.92
CA GLY A 44 -0.64 1.30 -21.79
C GLY A 44 0.05 0.03 -22.30
N SER A 45 1.29 0.13 -22.78
CA SER A 45 2.09 -1.04 -23.14
C SER A 45 2.62 -1.77 -21.90
N ARG A 46 2.91 -3.06 -22.05
CA ARG A 46 3.51 -3.92 -21.03
C ARG A 46 4.94 -4.24 -21.44
N GLU A 47 5.90 -4.00 -20.55
CA GLU A 47 7.30 -4.43 -20.71
C GLU A 47 7.54 -5.67 -19.83
N GLY A 48 8.31 -6.66 -20.31
CA GLY A 48 8.67 -7.86 -19.53
C GLY A 48 8.50 -9.18 -20.29
N PRO A 49 8.39 -10.32 -19.58
CA PRO A 49 8.25 -10.44 -18.12
C PRO A 49 9.56 -10.17 -17.35
N TYR A 50 9.43 -9.60 -16.16
CA TYR A 50 10.49 -9.44 -15.16
C TYR A 50 10.20 -10.27 -13.92
N LEU A 51 11.21 -10.46 -13.08
CA LEU A 51 11.06 -11.04 -11.76
C LEU A 51 11.24 -9.95 -10.70
N VAL A 52 10.42 -10.00 -9.66
CA VAL A 52 10.60 -9.15 -8.47
C VAL A 52 11.89 -9.58 -7.76
N ALA A 53 12.88 -8.70 -7.71
CA ALA A 53 14.19 -9.00 -7.13
C ALA A 53 14.27 -8.71 -5.63
N THR A 54 13.47 -7.76 -5.13
CA THR A 54 13.42 -7.41 -3.70
C THR A 54 11.98 -7.37 -3.21
N ALA A 55 11.77 -7.68 -1.93
CA ALA A 55 10.44 -7.61 -1.34
C ALA A 55 9.95 -6.15 -1.36
N PRO A 56 8.68 -5.89 -1.71
CA PRO A 56 8.15 -4.54 -1.67
C PRO A 56 8.28 -3.90 -0.28
N VAL A 57 8.93 -2.74 -0.23
CA VAL A 57 9.04 -1.90 0.98
C VAL A 57 8.46 -0.54 0.64
N SER A 58 7.46 -0.10 1.41
CA SER A 58 6.77 1.17 1.19
C SER A 58 6.20 1.34 -0.23
N GLY A 59 5.72 0.25 -0.84
CA GLY A 59 5.16 0.26 -2.19
C GLY A 59 6.19 0.23 -3.32
N GLN A 60 7.48 0.04 -3.02
CA GLN A 60 8.51 -0.04 -4.04
C GLN A 60 9.29 -1.34 -3.98
N CYS A 61 9.68 -1.86 -5.14
CA CYS A 61 10.57 -3.01 -5.27
C CYS A 61 11.55 -2.80 -6.44
N THR A 62 12.57 -3.65 -6.53
CA THR A 62 13.47 -3.68 -7.68
C THR A 62 13.15 -4.90 -8.53
N LEU A 63 13.37 -4.81 -9.84
CA LEU A 63 13.16 -5.92 -10.76
C LEU A 63 14.49 -6.51 -11.28
N CYS A 64 14.45 -7.74 -11.74
CA CYS A 64 15.50 -8.36 -12.54
C CYS A 64 14.91 -9.05 -13.78
N TYR A 65 15.73 -9.19 -14.81
CA TYR A 65 15.39 -10.02 -15.97
C TYR A 65 15.36 -11.50 -15.55
N THR A 66 14.74 -12.35 -16.36
CA THR A 66 14.68 -13.81 -16.13
C THR A 66 16.07 -14.48 -16.08
N ASN A 67 17.10 -13.83 -16.61
CA ASN A 67 18.50 -14.26 -16.51
C ASN A 67 19.20 -13.82 -15.21
N GLY A 68 18.48 -13.16 -14.28
CA GLY A 68 18.99 -12.66 -13.01
C GLY A 68 19.71 -11.30 -13.08
N SER A 69 19.84 -10.69 -14.27
CA SER A 69 20.47 -9.38 -14.41
C SER A 69 19.56 -8.28 -13.86
N PRO A 70 20.11 -7.23 -13.22
CA PRO A 70 19.30 -6.16 -12.63
C PRO A 70 18.61 -5.33 -13.72
N PHE A 71 17.32 -5.03 -13.52
CA PHE A 71 16.60 -4.07 -14.35
C PHE A 71 16.97 -2.64 -13.94
N ARG A 72 17.28 -1.78 -14.92
CA ARG A 72 17.61 -0.35 -14.73
C ARG A 72 18.55 -0.07 -13.54
N ASN A 73 19.59 -0.90 -13.38
CA ASN A 73 20.56 -0.78 -12.28
C ASN A 73 19.92 -0.79 -10.88
N ASN A 74 18.93 -1.67 -10.66
CA ASN A 74 18.16 -1.76 -9.40
C ASN A 74 17.37 -0.49 -9.06
N ALA A 75 16.82 0.18 -10.08
CA ALA A 75 15.87 1.26 -9.84
C ALA A 75 14.66 0.74 -9.03
N GLY A 76 14.22 1.53 -8.06
CA GLY A 76 12.98 1.28 -7.34
C GLY A 76 11.79 1.55 -8.26
N ILE A 77 10.93 0.55 -8.41
CA ILE A 77 9.72 0.57 -9.22
C ILE A 77 8.52 0.52 -8.27
N ASP A 78 7.53 1.35 -8.52
CA ASP A 78 6.28 1.35 -7.76
C ASP A 78 5.50 0.07 -8.06
N VAL A 79 4.96 -0.59 -7.04
CA VAL A 79 4.14 -1.80 -7.20
C VAL A 79 2.85 -1.53 -7.97
N ASP A 80 2.36 -0.29 -7.99
CA ASP A 80 1.18 0.12 -8.74
C ASP A 80 1.47 0.21 -10.25
N GLU A 81 2.74 0.30 -10.65
CA GLU A 81 3.20 0.21 -12.04
C GLU A 81 3.39 -1.26 -12.49
N LEU A 82 3.09 -2.24 -11.64
CA LEU A 82 3.31 -3.65 -11.91
C LEU A 82 2.02 -4.44 -12.04
N GLU A 83 2.01 -5.37 -12.99
CA GLU A 83 0.94 -6.33 -13.17
C GLU A 83 1.49 -7.76 -13.04
N ALA A 84 0.91 -8.55 -12.14
CA ALA A 84 1.27 -9.96 -12.00
C ALA A 84 0.93 -10.75 -13.28
N CYS A 85 1.82 -11.66 -13.68
CA CYS A 85 1.59 -12.58 -14.81
C CYS A 85 0.56 -13.67 -14.49
#